data_AF-A0A1M7SBZ0-F1
#
_entry.id   AF-A0A1M7SBZ0-F1
#
_cell.length_a   1.000
_cell.length_b   1.000
_cell.length_c   1.000
_cell.angle_alpha   90.00
_cell.angle_beta   90.00
_cell.angle_gamma   90.00
#
_symmetry.space_group_name_H-M   'P 1'
#
loop_
_entity.id
_entity.type
_entity.pdbx_description
1 polymer ?
#
loop_
_entity_poly.entity_id
_entity_poly.type
_entity_poly.pdbx_seq_one_letter_code
_entity_poly.pdbx_strand_id
1 'polypeptide(L)'
;MIKLIKTKIDDSYLFLLRLIVYITLFAFAEFTFAMLFGYKVVAIGILIGTAGMVLGLFSLLKGKKRIVSLADGKIVLELGYFIRYLLYTSLFLFSAIAFGSPLQGILGVFVGLLNAKIVAFLFAWRWLK
;
A
#
# COMPACT_ATOMS: atom_id res chain seq x y z
N MET A 1 26.49 8.76 18.93
CA MET A 1 25.16 9.22 18.48
C MET A 1 24.91 8.99 16.98
N ILE A 2 25.89 9.23 16.08
CA ILE A 2 25.74 9.00 14.61
C ILE A 2 25.60 7.50 14.24
N LYS A 3 26.23 6.59 15.00
CA LYS A 3 26.17 5.14 14.75
C LYS A 3 24.79 4.50 15.00
N LEU A 4 23.98 5.11 15.86
CA LEU A 4 22.61 4.65 16.21
C LEU A 4 21.55 5.01 15.17
N ILE A 5 21.79 6.06 14.37
CA ILE A 5 20.87 6.48 13.31
C ILE A 5 21.04 5.60 12.06
N LYS A 6 22.27 5.11 11.80
CA LYS A 6 22.60 4.29 10.63
C LYS A 6 22.01 2.87 10.72
N THR A 7 22.00 2.26 11.91
CA THR A 7 21.43 0.92 12.13
C THR A 7 19.90 0.89 12.00
N LYS A 8 19.21 1.89 12.54
CA LYS A 8 17.73 1.92 12.57
C LYS A 8 17.07 2.09 11.19
N ILE A 9 17.76 2.73 10.24
CA ILE A 9 17.30 2.91 8.85
C ILE A 9 17.38 1.58 8.09
N ASP A 10 18.41 0.77 8.35
CA ASP A 10 18.60 -0.53 7.72
C ASP A 10 17.48 -1.51 8.11
N ASP A 11 17.16 -1.59 9.41
CA ASP A 11 16.11 -2.48 9.91
C ASP A 11 14.71 -2.11 9.39
N SER A 12 14.41 -0.82 9.31
CA SER A 12 13.12 -0.33 8.79
C SER A 12 12.96 -0.63 7.30
N TYR A 13 14.05 -0.50 6.53
CA TYR A 13 14.07 -0.84 5.11
C TYR A 13 13.94 -2.34 4.90
N LEU A 14 14.65 -3.15 5.69
CA LEU A 14 14.57 -4.61 5.66
C LEU A 14 13.17 -5.12 6.03
N PHE A 15 12.54 -4.52 7.05
CA PHE A 15 11.16 -4.80 7.41
C PHE A 15 10.20 -4.50 6.25
N LEU A 16 10.34 -3.34 5.61
CA LEU A 16 9.50 -2.95 4.50
C LEU A 16 9.69 -3.86 3.28
N LEU A 17 10.92 -4.26 2.98
CA LEU A 17 11.20 -5.24 1.92
C LEU A 17 10.54 -6.58 2.20
N ARG A 18 10.65 -7.10 3.43
CA ARG A 18 9.95 -8.33 3.84
C ARG A 18 8.45 -8.16 3.66
N LEU A 19 7.88 -7.06 4.12
CA LEU A 19 6.44 -6.79 3.96
C LEU A 19 6.03 -6.82 2.48
N ILE A 20 6.78 -6.16 1.59
CA ILE A 20 6.51 -6.13 0.14
C ILE A 20 6.57 -7.53 -0.47
N VAL A 21 7.56 -8.35 -0.09
CA VAL A 21 7.68 -9.73 -0.60
C VAL A 21 6.45 -10.55 -0.24
N TYR A 22 6.03 -10.52 1.04
CA TYR A 22 4.88 -11.30 1.49
C TYR A 22 3.56 -10.77 0.90
N ILE A 23 3.42 -9.46 0.76
CA ILE A 23 2.30 -8.83 0.04
C ILE A 23 2.23 -9.35 -1.40
N THR A 24 3.35 -9.35 -2.10
CA THR A 24 3.42 -9.79 -3.50
C THR A 24 3.05 -11.25 -3.63
N LEU A 25 3.54 -12.11 -2.73
CA LEU A 25 3.19 -13.54 -2.70
C LEU A 25 1.70 -13.76 -2.43
N PHE A 26 1.13 -13.02 -1.49
CA PHE A 26 -0.29 -13.11 -1.15
C PHE A 26 -1.16 -12.64 -2.33
N ALA A 27 -0.83 -11.49 -2.92
CA ALA A 27 -1.50 -10.96 -4.10
C ALA A 27 -1.39 -11.90 -5.30
N PHE A 28 -0.25 -12.58 -5.48
CA PHE A 28 -0.08 -13.57 -6.54
C PHE A 28 -1.02 -14.77 -6.35
N ALA A 29 -1.16 -15.27 -5.11
CA ALA A 29 -2.09 -16.35 -4.81
C ALA A 29 -3.56 -15.95 -5.10
N GLU A 30 -3.96 -14.74 -4.68
CA GLU A 30 -5.30 -14.22 -4.96
C GLU A 30 -5.54 -13.97 -6.46
N PHE A 31 -4.53 -13.46 -7.16
CA PHE A 31 -4.57 -13.29 -8.62
C PHE A 31 -4.78 -14.63 -9.31
N THR A 32 -4.00 -15.65 -8.97
CA THR A 32 -4.15 -17.00 -9.53
C THR A 32 -5.54 -17.55 -9.22
N PHE A 33 -6.02 -17.40 -8.00
CA PHE A 33 -7.38 -17.80 -7.62
C PHE A 33 -8.43 -17.09 -8.48
N ALA A 34 -8.42 -15.75 -8.56
CA ALA A 34 -9.36 -14.99 -9.37
C ALA A 34 -9.35 -15.41 -10.85
N MET A 35 -8.16 -15.67 -11.41
CA MET A 35 -8.01 -16.16 -12.79
C MET A 35 -8.61 -17.55 -12.99
N LEU A 36 -8.40 -18.49 -12.05
CA LEU A 36 -8.95 -19.85 -12.12
C LEU A 36 -10.49 -19.86 -12.13
N PHE A 37 -11.12 -18.92 -11.41
CA PHE A 37 -12.58 -18.77 -11.38
C PHE A 37 -13.14 -17.84 -12.47
N GLY A 38 -12.30 -17.37 -13.41
CA GLY A 38 -12.74 -16.54 -14.53
C GLY A 38 -12.96 -15.05 -14.21
N TYR A 39 -12.62 -14.60 -13.00
CA TYR A 39 -12.76 -13.20 -12.56
C TYR A 39 -11.59 -12.32 -13.04
N LYS A 40 -11.43 -12.18 -14.36
CA LYS A 40 -10.28 -11.48 -14.98
C LYS A 40 -10.18 -10.02 -14.54
N VAL A 41 -11.30 -9.30 -14.43
CA VAL A 41 -11.31 -7.89 -14.01
C VAL A 41 -10.88 -7.76 -12.55
N VAL A 42 -11.34 -8.66 -11.68
CA VAL A 42 -10.90 -8.71 -10.27
C VAL A 42 -9.40 -8.99 -10.20
N ALA A 43 -8.90 -9.95 -10.97
CA ALA A 43 -7.48 -10.30 -11.01
C ALA A 43 -6.59 -9.10 -11.40
N ILE A 44 -6.97 -8.35 -12.44
CA ILE A 44 -6.25 -7.14 -12.84
C ILE A 44 -6.37 -6.06 -11.74
N GLY A 45 -7.55 -5.91 -11.13
CA GLY A 45 -7.76 -5.01 -9.99
C GLY A 45 -6.83 -5.33 -8.82
N ILE A 46 -6.62 -6.61 -8.49
CA ILE A 46 -5.69 -7.05 -7.43
C ILE A 46 -4.28 -6.57 -7.72
N LEU A 47 -3.81 -6.69 -8.96
CA LEU A 47 -2.47 -6.20 -9.36
C LEU A 47 -2.36 -4.68 -9.21
N ILE A 48 -3.37 -3.94 -9.66
CA ILE A 48 -3.41 -2.47 -9.55
C ILE A 48 -3.41 -2.03 -8.08
N GLY A 49 -4.28 -2.63 -7.25
CA GLY A 49 -4.36 -2.35 -5.83
C GLY A 49 -3.04 -2.65 -5.12
N THR A 50 -2.43 -3.79 -5.43
CA THR A 50 -1.15 -4.21 -4.86
C THR A 50 -0.02 -3.24 -5.24
N ALA A 51 0.08 -2.86 -6.53
CA ALA A 51 1.07 -1.89 -6.98
C ALA A 51 0.89 -0.53 -6.28
N GLY A 52 -0.35 -0.04 -6.19
CA GLY A 52 -0.69 1.16 -5.45
C GLY A 52 -0.29 1.11 -3.98
N MET A 53 -0.54 -0.03 -3.34
CA MET A 53 -0.18 -0.27 -1.96
C MET A 53 1.33 -0.24 -1.74
N VAL A 54 2.10 -0.91 -2.60
CA VAL A 54 3.57 -0.94 -2.56
C VAL A 54 4.13 0.48 -2.72
N LEU A 55 3.61 1.26 -3.66
CA LEU A 55 3.98 2.69 -3.81
C LEU A 55 3.65 3.49 -2.54
N GLY A 56 2.48 3.24 -1.94
CA GLY A 56 2.07 3.85 -0.68
C GLY A 56 2.91 3.44 0.53
N LEU A 57 3.51 2.24 0.53
CA LEU A 57 4.48 1.82 1.56
C LEU A 57 5.80 2.56 1.42
N PHE A 58 6.31 2.73 0.19
CA PHE A 58 7.52 3.51 -0.05
C PHE A 58 7.38 4.99 0.36
N SER A 59 6.17 5.55 0.33
CA SER A 59 5.95 6.92 0.80
C SER A 59 6.12 7.06 2.31
N LEU A 60 5.89 6.00 3.09
CA LEU A 60 6.12 5.99 4.55
C LEU A 60 7.60 6.14 4.89
N LEU A 61 8.51 5.62 4.07
CA LEU A 61 9.96 5.80 4.25
C LEU A 61 10.41 7.25 4.02
N LYS A 62 9.65 8.03 3.24
CA LYS A 62 9.98 9.41 2.87
C LYS A 62 9.18 10.46 3.66
N GLY A 63 8.47 10.06 4.71
CA GLY A 63 7.58 10.89 5.52
C GLY A 63 8.27 12.09 6.18
N LYS A 64 8.52 13.16 5.42
CA LYS A 64 8.91 14.46 5.95
C LYS A 64 7.65 15.16 6.45
N LYS A 65 7.55 15.38 7.77
CA LYS A 65 6.54 16.25 8.36
C LYS A 65 6.69 17.65 7.75
N ARG A 66 5.65 18.16 7.08
CA ARG A 66 5.59 19.58 6.67
C ARG A 66 4.53 20.27 7.51
N ILE A 67 4.91 21.39 8.10
CA ILE A 67 4.02 22.22 8.90
C ILE A 67 3.53 23.34 7.98
N VAL A 68 2.21 23.47 7.80
CA VAL A 68 1.58 24.54 7.00
C VAL A 68 0.86 25.47 7.99
N SER A 69 1.19 26.76 7.99
CA SER A 69 0.55 27.75 8.89
C SER A 69 -0.60 28.47 8.20
N LEU A 70 -1.80 28.43 8.76
CA LEU A 70 -2.95 29.26 8.39
C LEU A 70 -3.34 30.16 9.58
N ALA A 71 -2.78 31.38 9.62
CA ALA A 71 -3.28 32.55 10.37
C ALA A 71 -3.32 32.53 11.92
N ASP A 72 -2.42 31.93 12.71
CA ASP A 72 -0.96 32.10 12.74
C ASP A 72 -0.14 30.80 13.03
N GLY A 73 -0.61 29.56 13.19
CA GLY A 73 -1.78 28.85 12.65
C GLY A 73 -1.41 27.44 12.14
N LYS A 74 -0.39 26.82 12.76
CA LYS A 74 0.36 25.66 12.23
C LYS A 74 -0.46 24.37 12.24
N ILE A 75 -1.01 23.99 11.08
CA ILE A 75 -1.52 22.65 10.79
C ILE A 75 -0.35 21.77 10.34
N VAL A 76 -0.05 20.73 11.11
CA VAL A 76 0.93 19.71 10.69
C VAL A 76 0.22 18.76 9.73
N LEU A 77 0.28 19.07 8.44
CA LEU A 77 -0.18 18.17 7.40
C LEU A 77 0.90 17.12 7.12
N GLU A 78 0.62 15.88 7.48
CA GLU A 78 1.40 14.75 6.98
C GLU A 78 1.09 14.53 5.50
N LEU A 79 1.71 15.35 4.64
CA LEU A 79 1.49 15.34 3.20
C LEU A 79 1.64 13.94 2.58
N GLY A 80 2.54 13.12 3.14
CA GLY A 80 2.68 11.71 2.74
C GLY A 80 1.43 10.86 2.99
N TYR A 81 0.71 11.12 4.09
CA TYR A 81 -0.57 10.50 4.38
C TYR A 81 -1.62 10.95 3.37
N PHE A 82 -1.75 12.27 3.14
CA PHE A 82 -2.71 12.80 2.17
C PHE A 82 -2.49 12.24 0.75
N ILE A 83 -1.24 12.25 0.25
CA ILE A 83 -0.89 11.72 -1.07
C ILE A 83 -1.25 10.23 -1.18
N ARG A 84 -1.07 9.45 -0.11
CA ARG A 84 -1.43 8.03 -0.09
C ARG A 84 -2.93 7.81 -0.24
N TYR A 85 -3.76 8.58 0.47
CA TYR A 85 -5.21 8.49 0.32
C TYR A 85 -5.67 8.97 -1.05
N LEU A 86 -5.06 10.05 -1.56
CA LEU A 86 -5.36 10.53 -2.90
C LEU A 86 -5.03 9.44 -3.94
N LEU A 87 -3.85 8.82 -3.85
CA LEU A 87 -3.45 7.70 -4.69
C LEU A 87 -4.47 6.56 -4.63
N TYR A 88 -4.85 6.10 -3.43
CA TYR A 88 -5.79 4.98 -3.29
C TYR A 88 -7.17 5.29 -3.86
N THR A 89 -7.69 6.49 -3.60
CA THR A 89 -8.95 6.96 -4.18
C THR A 89 -8.86 7.05 -5.71
N SER A 90 -7.75 7.54 -6.26
CA SER A 90 -7.51 7.57 -7.69
C SER A 90 -7.47 6.18 -8.32
N LEU A 91 -6.96 5.16 -7.63
CA LEU A 91 -6.96 3.78 -8.12
C LEU A 91 -8.37 3.17 -8.16
N PHE A 92 -9.18 3.45 -7.13
CA PHE A 92 -10.59 3.05 -7.15
C PHE A 92 -11.35 3.72 -8.29
N LEU A 93 -11.16 5.03 -8.48
CA LEU A 93 -11.78 5.77 -9.58
C LEU A 93 -11.31 5.23 -10.93
N PHE A 94 -10.01 5.07 -11.12
CA PHE A 94 -9.43 4.49 -12.33
C PHE A 94 -10.03 3.12 -12.64
N SER A 95 -10.13 2.26 -11.64
CA SER A 95 -10.69 0.93 -11.83
C SER A 95 -12.20 0.94 -12.12
N ALA A 96 -12.94 1.93 -11.61
CA ALA A 96 -14.36 2.06 -11.89
C ALA A 96 -14.63 2.47 -13.35
N ILE A 97 -13.72 3.25 -13.96
CA ILE A 97 -13.89 3.77 -15.31
C ILE A 97 -13.17 2.96 -16.39
N ALA A 98 -12.07 2.27 -16.05
CA ALA A 98 -11.22 1.59 -17.02
C ALA A 98 -11.71 0.19 -17.42
N PHE A 99 -12.59 -0.43 -16.63
CA PHE A 99 -13.05 -1.80 -16.86
C PHE A 99 -14.56 -1.87 -17.17
N GLY A 100 -14.95 -2.83 -18.01
CA GLY A 100 -16.36 -3.09 -18.34
C GLY A 100 -17.23 -3.56 -17.18
N SER A 101 -16.63 -3.91 -16.03
CA SER A 101 -17.34 -4.22 -14.78
C SER A 101 -16.76 -3.40 -13.63
N PRO A 102 -17.35 -2.22 -13.33
CA PRO A 102 -16.82 -1.31 -12.31
C PRO A 102 -16.72 -1.95 -10.93
N LEU A 103 -17.74 -2.71 -10.53
CA LEU A 103 -17.77 -3.39 -9.23
C LEU A 103 -16.62 -4.39 -9.09
N GLN A 104 -16.39 -5.23 -10.10
CA GLN A 104 -15.30 -6.23 -10.06
C GLN A 104 -13.93 -5.55 -9.99
N GLY A 105 -13.75 -4.46 -10.74
CA GLY A 105 -12.51 -3.69 -10.69
C GLY A 105 -12.25 -3.10 -9.30
N ILE A 106 -13.25 -2.41 -8.74
CA ILE A 106 -13.20 -1.82 -7.40
C ILE A 106 -12.87 -2.90 -6.36
N LEU A 107 -13.55 -4.06 -6.41
CA LEU A 107 -13.30 -5.15 -5.48
C LEU A 107 -11.88 -5.71 -5.61
N GLY A 108 -11.38 -5.87 -6.85
CA GLY A 108 -10.00 -6.29 -7.07
C GLY A 108 -8.99 -5.30 -6.46
N VAL A 109 -9.15 -4.00 -6.73
CA VAL A 109 -8.30 -2.94 -6.14
C VAL A 109 -8.39 -2.95 -4.62
N PHE A 110 -9.59 -3.11 -4.06
CA PHE A 110 -9.80 -3.17 -2.62
C PHE A 110 -9.03 -4.34 -1.99
N VAL A 111 -9.15 -5.54 -2.56
CA VAL A 111 -8.43 -6.74 -2.11
C VAL A 111 -6.92 -6.50 -2.17
N GLY A 112 -6.41 -6.01 -3.29
CA GLY A 112 -4.98 -5.69 -3.43
C GLY A 112 -4.47 -4.68 -2.39
N LEU A 113 -5.25 -3.64 -2.08
CA LEU A 113 -4.92 -2.64 -1.03
C LEU A 113 -5.06 -3.19 0.40
N LEU A 114 -5.84 -4.26 0.61
CA LEU A 114 -6.05 -4.87 1.93
C LEU A 114 -4.86 -5.75 2.34
N ASN A 115 -4.14 -6.30 1.36
CA ASN A 115 -3.08 -7.28 1.57
C ASN A 115 -1.99 -6.82 2.54
N ALA A 116 -1.61 -5.54 2.57
CA ALA A 116 -0.61 -5.07 3.52
C ALA A 116 -1.10 -5.18 4.96
N LYS A 117 -2.39 -4.91 5.21
CA LYS A 117 -2.97 -5.04 6.55
C LYS A 117 -3.02 -6.51 6.96
N ILE A 118 -3.44 -7.39 6.06
CA ILE A 118 -3.50 -8.83 6.30
C ILE A 118 -2.09 -9.38 6.58
N VAL A 119 -1.13 -9.09 5.70
CA VAL A 119 0.25 -9.56 5.85
C VAL A 119 0.90 -9.00 7.11
N ALA A 120 0.71 -7.72 7.41
CA ALA A 120 1.21 -7.14 8.65
C ALA A 120 0.60 -7.84 9.88
N PHE A 121 -0.71 -8.06 9.89
CA PHE A 121 -1.38 -8.75 10.99
C PHE A 121 -0.89 -10.20 11.15
N LEU A 122 -0.76 -10.94 10.05
CA LEU A 122 -0.41 -12.37 10.08
C LEU A 122 1.08 -12.65 10.31
N PHE A 123 1.97 -11.74 9.88
CA PHE A 123 3.42 -12.03 9.83
C PHE A 123 4.30 -11.02 10.55
N ALA A 124 3.85 -9.78 10.83
CA ALA A 124 4.75 -8.75 11.39
C ALA A 124 5.29 -9.12 12.79
N TRP A 125 4.54 -9.88 13.59
CA TRP A 125 4.98 -10.37 14.90
C TRP A 125 6.23 -11.26 14.84
N ARG A 126 6.50 -11.91 13.68
CA ARG A 126 7.67 -12.76 13.49
C ARG A 126 8.96 -11.98 13.25
N TRP A 127 8.85 -10.71 12.91
CA TRP A 127 9.99 -9.87 12.51
C TRP A 127 10.38 -8.82 13.55
N LEU A 128 9.63 -8.73 14.67
CA LEU A 128 9.89 -7.84 15.80
C LEU A 128 10.80 -8.45 16.88
N LYS A 129 11.51 -9.55 16.56
CA LYS A 129 12.46 -10.21 17.46
C LYS A 129 13.86 -9.64 17.33
#